data_AF-A0A2A2R3X6-F1
#
_entry.id   AF-A0A2A2R3X6-F1
#
_cell.length_a   1.000
_cell.length_b   1.000
_cell.length_c   1.000
_cell.angle_alpha   90.00
_cell.angle_beta   90.00
_cell.angle_gamma   90.00
#
_symmetry.space_group_name_H-M   'P 1'
#
loop_
_entity.id
_entity.type
_entity.pdbx_description
1 polymer ?
#
loop_
_entity_poly.entity_id
_entity_poly.type
_entity_poly.pdbx_seq_one_letter_code
_entity_poly.pdbx_strand_id
1 'polypeptide(L)'
;MKPLIALFAWAVFIFPLSAAMEESREPDVLYFDQNLPEKIIVSLEKNANVYLDKDLQTLAATLPPGTKVQILGLVNDGNYFVSTKYRGTRIEGWAFAGDFPPLDPKLIETAKKSQLWRESVQRAIKEKRVVQGMTFDDVKKSLGKPDRTSSRQDAQTKFDTWTFITYELVPQNSYVTDAWGRVTIQTIYVKKPIGELTVEFNSGIVTGIEEHRRQRE
;
A
#
# COMPACT_ATOMS: atom_id res chain seq x y z
N MET A 1 -36.64 40.20 -27.46
CA MET A 1 -35.30 39.57 -27.49
C MET A 1 -35.06 38.96 -26.12
N LYS A 2 -34.93 37.63 -26.04
CA LYS A 2 -34.73 36.89 -24.77
C LYS A 2 -33.22 36.76 -24.51
N PRO A 3 -32.69 37.10 -23.32
CA PRO A 3 -31.33 36.67 -22.98
C PRO A 3 -31.37 35.25 -22.42
N LEU A 4 -30.59 34.38 -23.07
CA LEU A 4 -30.33 33.00 -22.72
C LEU A 4 -29.43 32.97 -21.47
N ILE A 5 -29.92 32.43 -20.36
CA ILE A 5 -29.13 32.19 -19.14
C ILE A 5 -28.31 30.92 -19.36
N ALA A 6 -27.01 31.05 -19.57
CA ALA A 6 -26.08 29.93 -19.57
C ALA A 6 -25.58 29.68 -18.14
N LEU A 7 -26.13 28.65 -17.50
CA LEU A 7 -25.66 28.12 -16.22
C LEU A 7 -24.37 27.34 -16.44
N PHE A 8 -23.24 27.91 -16.03
CA PHE A 8 -21.96 27.22 -15.93
C PHE A 8 -22.00 26.31 -14.69
N ALA A 9 -22.15 25.00 -14.92
CA ALA A 9 -22.04 23.99 -13.87
C ALA A 9 -20.57 23.87 -13.44
N TRP A 10 -20.27 24.32 -12.22
CA TRP A 10 -18.97 24.16 -11.60
C TRP A 10 -18.86 22.72 -11.08
N ALA A 11 -18.09 21.88 -11.77
CA ALA A 11 -17.77 20.54 -11.31
C ALA A 11 -16.81 20.64 -10.12
N VAL A 12 -17.36 20.53 -8.91
CA VAL A 12 -16.58 20.30 -7.68
C VAL A 12 -15.98 18.90 -7.80
N PHE A 13 -14.69 18.83 -8.11
CA PHE A 13 -13.91 17.60 -7.94
C PHE A 13 -13.82 17.31 -6.44
N ILE A 14 -14.70 16.44 -5.95
CA ILE A 14 -14.55 15.80 -4.65
C ILE A 14 -13.39 14.80 -4.81
N PHE A 15 -12.18 15.23 -4.48
CA PHE A 15 -11.12 14.28 -4.17
C PHE A 15 -11.58 13.43 -2.99
N PRO A 16 -11.55 12.09 -3.07
CA PRO A 16 -11.69 11.30 -1.85
C PRO A 16 -10.44 11.57 -1.01
N LEU A 17 -10.63 12.37 0.03
CA LEU A 17 -9.70 12.49 1.15
C LEU A 17 -9.72 11.15 1.88
N SER A 18 -9.01 10.15 1.36
CA SER A 18 -8.61 8.97 2.10
C SER A 18 -7.11 9.04 2.38
N ALA A 19 -6.72 10.15 3.02
CA ALA A 19 -5.75 10.04 4.10
C ALA A 19 -6.57 9.64 5.35
N ALA A 20 -7.11 8.42 5.34
CA ALA A 20 -7.59 7.82 6.57
C ALA A 20 -6.35 7.71 7.46
N MET A 21 -6.40 8.40 8.60
CA MET A 21 -5.51 8.26 9.74
C MET A 21 -4.65 7.00 9.66
N GLU A 22 -3.36 7.19 9.44
CA GLU A 22 -2.37 6.26 10.00
C GLU A 22 -2.43 6.49 11.52
N GLU A 23 -3.55 6.05 12.11
CA GLU A 23 -3.81 6.00 13.54
C GLU A 23 -2.65 5.21 14.13
N SER A 24 -2.00 5.76 15.17
CA SER A 24 -0.78 5.23 15.77
C SER A 24 -0.93 3.75 16.13
N ARG A 25 -0.61 2.88 15.17
CA ARG A 25 -0.64 1.44 15.33
C ARG A 25 0.61 1.02 16.07
N GLU A 26 0.43 0.14 17.02
CA GLU A 26 1.52 -0.35 17.86
C GLU A 26 2.40 -1.30 17.03
N PRO A 27 3.74 -1.14 17.06
CA PRO A 27 4.64 -1.87 16.17
C PRO A 27 4.77 -3.36 16.51
N ASP A 28 4.41 -3.78 17.74
CA ASP A 28 4.48 -5.15 18.24
C ASP A 28 3.18 -5.97 18.03
N VAL A 29 2.25 -5.44 17.24
CA VAL A 29 0.90 -6.01 17.07
C VAL A 29 0.68 -6.53 15.66
N LEU A 30 0.31 -7.81 15.58
CA LEU A 30 -0.19 -8.42 14.36
C LEU A 30 -1.65 -8.02 14.16
N TYR A 31 -1.91 -6.98 13.39
CA TYR A 31 -3.27 -6.52 13.07
C TYR A 31 -3.92 -7.37 11.98
N PHE A 32 -5.06 -7.99 12.26
CA PHE A 32 -5.74 -8.91 11.34
C PHE A 32 -6.48 -8.21 10.19
N ASP A 33 -6.95 -6.99 10.40
CA ASP A 33 -7.73 -6.23 9.40
C ASP A 33 -6.97 -5.94 8.09
N GLN A 34 -5.65 -5.83 8.16
CA GLN A 34 -4.78 -5.64 6.99
C GLN A 34 -4.18 -6.96 6.47
N ASN A 35 -4.20 -8.00 7.31
CA ASN A 35 -3.49 -9.26 7.09
C ASN A 35 -4.39 -10.37 6.56
N LEU A 36 -5.69 -10.31 6.85
CA LEU A 36 -6.67 -11.33 6.54
C LEU A 36 -7.84 -10.72 5.74
N PRO A 37 -8.42 -11.46 4.78
CA PRO A 37 -9.54 -10.98 4.00
C PRO A 37 -10.85 -10.91 4.82
N GLU A 38 -10.99 -11.80 5.80
CA GLU A 38 -12.20 -11.93 6.61
C GLU A 38 -11.98 -11.43 8.03
N LYS A 39 -13.03 -10.81 8.59
CA LYS A 39 -13.03 -10.32 9.97
C LYS A 39 -13.22 -11.49 10.92
N ILE A 40 -12.40 -11.55 11.96
CA ILE A 40 -12.52 -12.55 13.02
C ILE A 40 -13.56 -12.05 14.02
N ILE A 41 -14.74 -12.69 14.05
CA ILE A 41 -15.81 -12.38 14.99
C ILE A 41 -16.06 -13.60 15.86
N VAL A 42 -15.94 -13.42 17.18
CA VAL A 42 -16.15 -14.47 18.17
C VAL A 42 -17.26 -14.08 19.14
N SER A 43 -17.98 -15.08 19.65
CA SER A 43 -18.95 -14.89 20.72
C SER A 43 -18.31 -15.28 22.04
N LEU A 44 -18.44 -14.44 23.06
CA LEU A 44 -17.90 -14.72 24.38
C LEU A 44 -18.66 -15.86 25.08
N GLU A 45 -17.94 -16.78 25.71
CA GLU A 45 -18.50 -17.85 26.54
C GLU A 45 -18.59 -17.46 28.02
N LYS A 46 -17.70 -16.57 28.46
CA LYS A 46 -17.63 -16.02 29.82
C LYS A 46 -17.47 -14.51 29.79
N ASN A 47 -17.48 -13.87 30.96
CA ASN A 47 -17.16 -12.45 31.05
C ASN A 47 -15.72 -12.20 30.55
N ALA A 48 -15.53 -11.16 29.76
CA ALA A 48 -14.20 -10.73 29.30
C ALA A 48 -13.98 -9.26 29.64
N ASN A 49 -12.83 -8.94 30.19
CA ASN A 49 -12.44 -7.56 30.47
C ASN A 49 -11.69 -6.97 29.27
N VAL A 50 -12.02 -5.73 28.94
CA VAL A 50 -11.35 -4.92 27.92
C VAL A 50 -10.67 -3.75 28.61
N TYR A 51 -9.42 -3.51 28.26
CA TYR A 51 -8.50 -2.56 28.86
C TYR A 51 -8.02 -1.55 27.82
N LEU A 52 -7.62 -0.35 28.24
CA LEU A 52 -7.08 0.67 27.32
C LEU A 52 -5.61 0.41 26.97
N ASP A 53 -4.86 -0.19 27.88
CA ASP A 53 -3.44 -0.48 27.74
C ASP A 53 -3.16 -1.97 27.54
N LYS A 54 -2.03 -2.28 26.89
CA LYS A 54 -1.61 -3.64 26.58
C LYS A 54 -1.21 -4.48 27.81
N ASP A 55 -0.88 -3.80 28.90
CA ASP A 55 -0.49 -4.38 30.19
C ASP A 55 -1.69 -4.70 31.11
N LEU A 56 -2.91 -4.46 30.61
CA LEU A 56 -4.19 -4.77 31.25
C LEU A 56 -4.40 -4.09 32.61
N GLN A 57 -3.94 -2.84 32.76
CA GLN A 57 -4.04 -2.06 34.00
C GLN A 57 -5.33 -1.23 34.07
N THR A 58 -5.72 -0.61 32.95
CA THR A 58 -6.81 0.37 32.91
C THR A 58 -8.06 -0.27 32.31
N LEU A 59 -8.97 -0.74 33.16
CA LEU A 59 -10.22 -1.34 32.73
C LEU A 59 -11.10 -0.32 31.98
N ALA A 60 -11.42 -0.63 30.73
CA ALA A 60 -12.34 0.15 29.91
C ALA A 60 -13.78 -0.37 30.04
N ALA A 61 -13.96 -1.69 29.99
CA ALA A 61 -15.27 -2.33 30.08
C ALA A 61 -15.19 -3.81 30.45
N THR A 62 -16.29 -4.34 30.98
CA THR A 62 -16.51 -5.77 31.14
C THR A 62 -17.65 -6.21 30.23
N LEU A 63 -17.37 -7.16 29.36
CA LEU A 63 -18.29 -7.70 28.37
C LEU A 63 -18.94 -8.98 28.89
N PRO A 64 -20.28 -9.09 28.90
CA PRO A 64 -20.96 -10.30 29.32
C PRO A 64 -20.85 -11.43 28.28
N PRO A 65 -21.10 -12.70 28.69
CA PRO A 65 -21.22 -13.82 27.76
C PRO A 65 -22.26 -13.54 26.67
N GLY A 66 -22.05 -14.13 25.48
CA GLY A 66 -22.90 -13.92 24.30
C GLY A 66 -22.63 -12.62 23.54
N THR A 67 -21.76 -11.75 24.05
CA THR A 67 -21.33 -10.55 23.32
C THR A 67 -20.49 -10.96 22.11
N LYS A 68 -20.83 -10.44 20.93
CA LYS A 68 -20.02 -10.60 19.71
C LYS A 68 -18.88 -9.59 19.73
N VAL A 69 -17.67 -10.08 19.58
CA VAL A 69 -16.45 -9.28 19.63
C VAL A 69 -15.65 -9.54 18.35
N GLN A 70 -15.18 -8.48 17.72
CA GLN A 70 -14.25 -8.58 16.62
C GLN A 70 -12.82 -8.57 17.17
N ILE A 71 -12.02 -9.56 16.82
CA ILE A 71 -10.59 -9.58 17.14
C ILE A 71 -9.86 -8.84 16.02
N LEU A 72 -9.23 -7.72 16.37
CA LEU A 72 -8.52 -6.83 15.47
C LEU A 72 -7.02 -7.15 15.39
N GLY A 73 -6.42 -7.71 16.43
CA GLY A 73 -5.01 -8.07 16.40
C GLY A 73 -4.53 -8.84 17.61
N LEU A 74 -3.23 -9.17 17.58
CA LEU A 74 -2.54 -10.00 18.56
C LEU A 74 -1.15 -9.42 18.86
N VAL A 75 -0.83 -9.16 20.13
CA VAL A 75 0.53 -8.82 20.57
C VAL A 75 1.33 -10.11 20.71
N ASN A 76 2.49 -10.26 20.04
CA ASN A 76 3.51 -11.32 20.28
C ASN A 76 3.01 -12.67 20.85
N ASP A 77 1.93 -13.24 20.29
CA ASP A 77 1.24 -14.48 20.74
C ASP A 77 0.55 -14.44 22.13
N GLY A 78 0.36 -13.26 22.71
CA GLY A 78 -0.33 -12.98 23.97
C GLY A 78 -1.75 -12.39 23.80
N ASN A 79 -1.99 -11.19 24.33
CA ASN A 79 -3.32 -10.57 24.43
C ASN A 79 -3.90 -10.14 23.08
N TYR A 80 -5.24 -10.09 23.00
CA TYR A 80 -5.96 -9.65 21.81
C TYR A 80 -6.30 -8.16 21.87
N PHE A 81 -6.14 -7.47 20.74
CA PHE A 81 -6.77 -6.18 20.52
C PHE A 81 -8.15 -6.42 19.90
N VAL A 82 -9.20 -5.89 20.51
CA VAL A 82 -10.59 -6.20 20.17
C VAL A 82 -11.42 -4.95 19.95
N SER A 83 -12.47 -5.08 19.15
CA SER A 83 -13.50 -4.07 18.95
C SER A 83 -14.88 -4.69 19.08
N THR A 84 -15.77 -4.04 19.84
CA THR A 84 -17.17 -4.44 19.95
C THR A 84 -18.07 -3.22 20.07
N LYS A 85 -19.36 -3.40 19.76
CA LYS A 85 -20.39 -2.42 20.07
C LYS A 85 -21.19 -2.92 21.27
N TYR A 86 -21.01 -2.28 22.40
CA TYR A 86 -21.69 -2.62 23.66
C TYR A 86 -22.48 -1.43 24.18
N ARG A 87 -23.76 -1.65 24.52
CA ARG A 87 -24.68 -0.60 25.01
C ARG A 87 -24.68 0.68 24.16
N GLY A 88 -24.65 0.52 22.84
CA GLY A 88 -24.68 1.64 21.88
C GLY A 88 -23.32 2.31 21.62
N THR A 89 -22.29 2.02 22.42
CA THR A 89 -20.95 2.59 22.29
C THR A 89 -19.99 1.59 21.66
N ARG A 90 -19.10 2.06 20.77
CA ARG A 90 -17.99 1.25 20.26
C ARG A 90 -16.87 1.27 21.29
N ILE A 91 -16.42 0.08 21.69
CA ILE A 91 -15.34 -0.12 22.64
C ILE A 91 -14.23 -0.82 21.90
N GLU A 92 -13.04 -0.23 21.94
CA GLU A 92 -11.81 -0.81 21.40
C GLU A 92 -10.77 -0.86 22.52
N GLY A 93 -10.02 -1.95 22.59
CA GLY A 93 -9.04 -2.12 23.65
C GLY A 93 -8.43 -3.51 23.68
N TRP A 94 -7.61 -3.73 24.67
CA TRP A 94 -6.87 -4.96 24.93
C TRP A 94 -7.68 -5.91 25.80
N ALA A 95 -7.64 -7.19 25.50
CA ALA A 95 -8.35 -8.19 26.27
C ALA A 95 -7.47 -9.44 26.43
N PHE A 96 -7.64 -10.11 27.57
CA PHE A 96 -6.89 -11.33 27.86
C PHE A 96 -7.32 -12.44 26.89
N ALA A 97 -6.37 -13.02 26.16
CA ALA A 97 -6.68 -14.00 25.10
C ALA A 97 -7.40 -15.25 25.64
N GLY A 98 -7.09 -15.66 26.87
CA GLY A 98 -7.77 -16.78 27.54
C GLY A 98 -9.24 -16.51 27.88
N ASP A 99 -9.75 -15.30 27.65
CA ASP A 99 -11.18 -15.00 27.76
C ASP A 99 -11.98 -15.27 26.49
N PHE A 100 -11.29 -15.61 25.40
CA PHE A 100 -11.88 -15.85 24.09
C PHE A 100 -11.64 -17.29 23.65
N PRO A 101 -12.46 -17.81 22.72
CA PRO A 101 -12.15 -19.05 22.04
C PRO A 101 -10.77 -18.97 21.38
N PRO A 102 -9.95 -20.03 21.45
CA PRO A 102 -8.64 -20.03 20.81
C PRO A 102 -8.78 -19.88 19.29
N LEU A 103 -7.96 -18.99 18.71
CA LEU A 103 -7.89 -18.83 17.26
C LEU A 103 -7.16 -20.02 16.62
N ASP A 104 -7.58 -20.37 15.40
CA ASP A 104 -6.88 -21.39 14.61
C ASP A 104 -5.42 -20.95 14.37
N PRO A 105 -4.42 -21.76 14.78
CA PRO A 105 -3.02 -21.45 14.53
C PRO A 105 -2.69 -21.17 13.06
N LYS A 106 -3.37 -21.85 12.11
CA LYS A 106 -3.18 -21.62 10.67
C LYS A 106 -3.59 -20.21 10.24
N LEU A 107 -4.58 -19.63 10.91
CA LEU A 107 -5.04 -18.27 10.65
C LEU A 107 -3.96 -17.27 11.09
N ILE A 108 -3.38 -17.48 12.26
CA ILE A 108 -2.28 -16.66 12.78
C ILE A 108 -1.06 -16.75 11.87
N GLU A 109 -0.69 -17.94 11.42
CA GLU A 109 0.41 -18.13 10.46
C GLU A 109 0.16 -17.42 9.12
N THR A 110 -1.07 -17.49 8.62
CA THR A 110 -1.47 -16.78 7.39
C THR A 110 -1.35 -15.27 7.57
N ALA A 111 -1.80 -14.74 8.70
CA ALA A 111 -1.66 -13.33 9.02
C ALA A 111 -0.18 -12.91 9.13
N LYS A 112 0.66 -13.71 9.81
CA LYS A 112 2.12 -13.46 9.91
C LYS A 112 2.78 -13.43 8.52
N LYS A 113 2.46 -14.39 7.64
CA LYS A 113 2.98 -14.41 6.25
C LYS A 113 2.55 -13.18 5.46
N SER A 114 1.28 -12.78 5.59
CA SER A 114 0.74 -11.58 4.97
C SER A 114 1.45 -10.30 5.45
N GLN A 115 1.78 -10.22 6.75
CA GLN A 115 2.50 -9.09 7.32
C GLN A 115 3.92 -8.99 6.76
N LEU A 116 4.66 -10.10 6.83
CA LEU A 116 6.02 -10.17 6.29
C LEU A 116 6.05 -9.81 4.80
N TRP A 117 5.03 -10.25 4.05
CA TRP A 117 4.86 -9.86 2.66
C TRP A 117 4.70 -8.34 2.50
N ARG A 118 3.75 -7.73 3.22
CA ARG A 118 3.54 -6.28 3.15
C ARG A 118 4.78 -5.49 3.54
N GLU A 119 5.48 -5.89 4.59
CA GLU A 119 6.74 -5.26 5.00
C GLU A 119 7.80 -5.36 3.91
N SER A 120 7.89 -6.50 3.22
CA SER A 120 8.81 -6.69 2.08
C SER A 120 8.46 -5.77 0.91
N VAL A 121 7.17 -5.58 0.62
CA VAL A 121 6.67 -4.67 -0.42
C VAL A 121 6.97 -3.22 -0.05
N GLN A 122 6.71 -2.81 1.20
CA GLN A 122 7.03 -1.46 1.67
C GLN A 122 8.53 -1.17 1.64
N ARG A 123 9.36 -2.16 2.01
CA ARG A 123 10.81 -2.06 1.90
C ARG A 123 11.24 -1.87 0.44
N ALA A 124 10.69 -2.66 -0.48
CA ALA A 124 10.99 -2.54 -1.90
C ALA A 124 10.55 -1.18 -2.48
N ILE A 125 9.39 -0.64 -2.08
CA ILE A 125 8.94 0.71 -2.44
C ILE A 125 9.95 1.76 -1.96
N LYS A 126 10.35 1.70 -0.68
CA LYS A 126 11.32 2.63 -0.09
C LYS A 126 12.68 2.59 -0.80
N GLU A 127 13.10 1.39 -1.20
CA GLU A 127 14.36 1.15 -1.92
C GLU A 127 14.25 1.40 -3.43
N LYS A 128 13.08 1.81 -3.94
CA LYS A 128 12.79 2.00 -5.37
C LYS A 128 13.09 0.74 -6.20
N ARG A 129 12.68 -0.41 -5.67
CA ARG A 129 12.78 -1.72 -6.32
C ARG A 129 11.40 -2.32 -6.52
N VAL A 130 11.33 -3.29 -7.43
CA VAL A 130 10.14 -4.09 -7.68
C VAL A 130 10.41 -5.51 -7.24
N VAL A 131 9.42 -6.13 -6.62
CA VAL A 131 9.40 -7.56 -6.28
C VAL A 131 8.18 -8.20 -6.94
N GLN A 132 8.25 -9.51 -7.15
CA GLN A 132 7.10 -10.28 -7.64
C GLN A 132 5.88 -10.05 -6.75
N GLY A 133 4.65 -10.23 -7.21
CA GLY A 133 3.46 -10.09 -6.37
C GLY A 133 3.04 -8.64 -6.05
N MET A 134 3.84 -7.63 -6.38
CA MET A 134 3.44 -6.23 -6.31
C MET A 134 2.27 -5.92 -7.26
N THR A 135 1.41 -4.98 -6.88
CA THR A 135 0.35 -4.47 -7.77
C THR A 135 0.86 -3.33 -8.64
N PHE A 136 0.07 -2.90 -9.64
CA PHE A 136 0.36 -1.69 -10.42
C PHE A 136 0.61 -0.46 -9.53
N ASP A 137 -0.20 -0.29 -8.48
CA ASP A 137 -0.08 0.84 -7.58
C ASP A 137 1.20 0.78 -6.74
N ASP A 138 1.62 -0.42 -6.31
CA ASP A 138 2.88 -0.59 -5.58
C ASP A 138 4.08 -0.29 -6.48
N VAL A 139 4.08 -0.81 -7.72
CA VAL A 139 5.14 -0.52 -8.69
C VAL A 139 5.20 0.97 -9.01
N LYS A 140 4.05 1.63 -9.17
CA LYS A 140 3.97 3.08 -9.40
C LYS A 140 4.44 3.89 -8.20
N LYS A 141 4.17 3.46 -6.96
CA LYS A 141 4.71 4.07 -5.74
C LYS A 141 6.23 3.90 -5.65
N SER A 142 6.75 2.75 -6.09
CA SER A 142 8.19 2.44 -6.07
C SER A 142 8.99 3.20 -7.14
N LEU A 143 8.58 3.07 -8.41
CA LEU A 143 9.34 3.54 -9.57
C LEU A 143 8.76 4.78 -10.26
N GLY A 144 7.52 5.15 -9.94
CA GLY A 144 6.81 6.24 -10.61
C GLY A 144 6.12 5.80 -11.90
N LYS A 145 6.03 6.71 -12.86
CA LYS A 145 5.35 6.47 -14.13
C LYS A 145 6.27 5.69 -15.08
N PRO A 146 5.81 4.62 -15.73
CA PRO A 146 6.60 3.93 -16.75
C PRO A 146 6.81 4.80 -18.00
N ASP A 147 7.92 4.58 -18.69
CA ASP A 147 8.22 5.23 -19.97
C ASP A 147 7.37 4.63 -21.10
N ARG A 148 7.12 3.31 -21.04
CA ARG A 148 6.28 2.59 -22.00
C ARG A 148 5.39 1.58 -21.29
N THR A 149 4.21 1.38 -21.85
CA THR A 149 3.25 0.38 -21.38
C THR A 149 2.70 -0.40 -22.57
N SER A 150 2.62 -1.72 -22.44
CA SER A 150 1.94 -2.61 -23.37
C SER A 150 0.91 -3.43 -22.62
N SER A 151 -0.20 -3.75 -23.27
CA SER A 151 -1.27 -4.58 -22.70
C SER A 151 -1.72 -5.58 -23.75
N ARG A 152 -1.77 -6.86 -23.38
CA ARG A 152 -2.25 -7.97 -24.19
C ARG A 152 -3.30 -8.72 -23.40
N GLN A 153 -4.45 -9.00 -24.01
CA GLN A 153 -5.53 -9.75 -23.37
C GLN A 153 -5.80 -11.02 -24.16
N ASP A 154 -5.73 -12.16 -23.48
CA ASP A 154 -6.22 -13.45 -23.97
C ASP A 154 -7.64 -13.71 -23.47
N ALA A 155 -8.26 -14.81 -23.90
CA ALA A 155 -9.65 -15.16 -23.60
C ALA A 155 -10.00 -15.15 -22.09
N GLN A 156 -9.02 -15.31 -21.20
CA GLN A 156 -9.22 -15.38 -19.74
C GLN A 156 -8.25 -14.50 -18.94
N THR A 157 -7.15 -14.05 -19.53
CA THR A 157 -6.03 -13.47 -18.78
C THR A 157 -5.52 -12.21 -19.44
N LYS A 158 -5.30 -11.17 -18.62
CA LYS A 158 -4.68 -9.92 -19.05
C LYS A 158 -3.22 -9.90 -18.65
N PHE A 159 -2.37 -9.61 -19.63
CA PHE A 159 -0.93 -9.42 -19.46
C PHE A 159 -0.62 -7.95 -19.72
N ASP A 160 0.07 -7.31 -18.79
CA ASP A 160 0.57 -5.95 -18.97
C ASP A 160 2.08 -5.94 -18.84
N THR A 161 2.76 -5.12 -19.63
CA THR A 161 4.21 -4.96 -19.58
C THR A 161 4.53 -3.48 -19.42
N TRP A 162 5.25 -3.13 -18.36
CA TRP A 162 5.71 -1.77 -18.11
C TRP A 162 7.23 -1.71 -18.26
N THR A 163 7.71 -0.74 -19.02
CA THR A 163 9.14 -0.54 -19.26
C THR A 163 9.56 0.80 -18.66
N PHE A 164 10.64 0.77 -17.88
CA PHE A 164 11.27 1.91 -17.25
C PHE A 164 12.69 2.06 -17.80
N ILE A 165 13.02 3.24 -18.30
CA ILE A 165 14.31 3.52 -18.93
C ILE A 165 15.11 4.46 -18.02
N THR A 166 16.29 4.01 -17.62
CA THR A 166 17.22 4.86 -16.89
C THR A 166 18.05 5.67 -17.87
N TYR A 167 18.05 7.00 -17.72
CA TYR A 167 18.80 7.92 -18.57
C TYR A 167 19.97 8.54 -17.82
N GLU A 168 21.09 8.68 -18.51
CA GLU A 168 22.20 9.55 -18.15
C GLU A 168 22.10 10.86 -18.94
N LEU A 169 22.36 11.98 -18.29
CA LEU A 169 22.42 13.28 -18.95
C LEU A 169 23.85 13.55 -19.39
N VAL A 170 24.08 13.49 -20.71
CA VAL A 170 25.40 13.72 -21.29
C VAL A 170 25.48 15.17 -21.78
N PRO A 171 26.42 15.99 -21.27
CA PRO A 171 26.61 17.34 -21.79
C PRO A 171 27.18 17.29 -23.20
N GLN A 172 26.58 18.07 -24.10
CA GLN A 172 27.05 18.28 -25.45
C GLN A 172 27.20 19.78 -25.68
N ASN A 173 28.35 20.20 -26.20
CA ASN A 173 28.61 21.60 -26.51
C ASN A 173 28.26 21.86 -27.97
N SER A 174 27.41 22.86 -28.22
CA SER A 174 27.14 23.38 -29.55
C SER A 174 27.61 24.82 -29.66
N TYR A 175 28.09 25.19 -30.85
CA TYR A 175 28.42 26.56 -31.19
C TYR A 175 27.17 27.21 -31.77
N VAL A 176 26.70 28.28 -31.13
CA VAL A 176 25.55 29.05 -31.59
C VAL A 176 26.03 30.44 -31.99
N THR A 177 25.64 30.86 -33.18
CA THR A 177 25.94 32.20 -33.69
C THR A 177 24.75 33.11 -33.37
N ASP A 178 25.01 34.23 -32.71
CA ASP A 178 23.96 35.22 -32.44
C ASP A 178 23.62 36.05 -33.69
N ALA A 179 22.56 36.88 -33.60
CA ALA A 179 22.11 37.73 -34.70
C ALA A 179 23.17 38.74 -35.19
N TRP A 180 24.25 38.94 -34.43
CA TRP A 180 25.36 39.84 -34.74
C TRP A 180 26.63 39.09 -35.20
N GLY A 181 26.54 37.76 -35.42
CA GLY A 181 27.65 36.95 -35.93
C GLY A 181 28.66 36.50 -34.87
N ARG A 182 28.39 36.73 -33.57
CA ARG A 182 29.29 36.28 -32.48
C ARG A 182 28.98 34.83 -32.15
N VAL A 183 30.04 34.01 -32.09
CA VAL A 183 29.94 32.59 -31.73
C VAL A 183 30.04 32.44 -30.21
N THR A 184 29.04 31.82 -29.61
CA THR A 184 29.04 31.46 -28.17
C THR A 184 28.89 29.95 -28.02
N ILE A 185 29.53 29.38 -27.00
CA ILE A 185 29.37 27.96 -26.65
C ILE A 185 28.13 27.80 -25.78
N GLN A 186 27.23 26.93 -26.20
CA GLN A 186 26.08 26.50 -25.41
C GLN A 186 26.23 25.03 -25.03
N THR A 187 26.11 24.72 -23.74
CA THR A 187 26.04 23.33 -23.27
C THR A 187 24.58 22.90 -23.17
N ILE A 188 24.21 21.86 -23.91
CA ILE A 188 22.91 21.19 -23.81
C ILE A 188 23.09 19.81 -23.18
N TYR A 189 22.12 19.36 -22.39
CA TYR A 189 22.14 18.02 -21.80
C TYR A 189 21.22 17.10 -22.58
N VAL A 190 21.79 16.05 -23.17
CA VAL A 190 21.05 15.06 -23.95
C VAL A 190 20.84 13.80 -23.10
N LYS A 191 19.60 13.30 -23.06
CA LYS A 191 19.26 12.05 -22.39
C LYS A 191 19.77 10.85 -23.19
N LYS A 192 20.70 10.09 -22.62
CA LYS A 192 21.21 8.84 -23.18
C LYS A 192 20.69 7.66 -22.34
N PRO A 193 19.96 6.69 -22.91
CA PRO A 193 19.48 5.53 -22.16
C PRO A 193 20.66 4.63 -21.78
N ILE A 194 20.78 4.31 -20.49
CA ILE A 194 21.86 3.49 -19.91
C ILE A 194 21.37 2.19 -19.27
N GLY A 195 20.06 2.06 -19.04
CA GLY A 195 19.46 0.84 -18.54
C GLY A 195 17.97 0.78 -18.85
N GLU A 196 17.43 -0.43 -18.85
CA GLU A 196 16.02 -0.70 -19.08
C GLU A 196 15.56 -1.76 -18.06
N LEU A 197 14.43 -1.50 -17.41
CA LEU A 197 13.76 -2.42 -16.50
C LEU A 197 12.37 -2.70 -17.05
N THR A 198 12.11 -3.96 -17.35
CA THR A 198 10.81 -4.44 -17.82
C THR A 198 10.14 -5.21 -16.69
N VAL A 199 8.88 -4.83 -16.41
CA VAL A 199 8.04 -5.43 -15.38
C VAL A 199 6.81 -6.01 -16.06
N GLU A 200 6.61 -7.31 -15.90
CA GLU A 200 5.48 -8.03 -16.45
C GLU A 200 4.44 -8.28 -15.37
N PHE A 201 3.18 -8.08 -15.73
CA PHE A 201 2.04 -8.30 -14.86
C PHE A 201 1.12 -9.35 -15.48
N ASN A 202 0.58 -10.21 -14.62
CA ASN A 202 -0.56 -11.05 -14.93
C ASN A 202 -1.72 -10.62 -14.03
N SER A 203 -2.83 -10.22 -14.65
CA SER A 203 -4.06 -9.81 -13.94
C SER A 203 -3.79 -8.73 -12.88
N GLY A 204 -2.84 -7.83 -13.18
CA GLY A 204 -2.47 -6.69 -12.35
C GLY A 204 -1.46 -6.96 -11.22
N ILE A 205 -0.87 -8.15 -11.20
CA ILE A 205 0.15 -8.55 -10.23
C ILE A 205 1.46 -8.84 -10.96
N VAL A 206 2.59 -8.34 -10.45
CA VAL A 206 3.92 -8.59 -11.02
C VAL A 206 4.23 -10.08 -11.02
N THR A 207 4.55 -10.61 -12.21
CA THR A 207 4.96 -12.00 -12.42
C THR A 207 6.39 -12.12 -12.92
N GLY A 208 6.89 -11.12 -13.63
CA GLY A 208 8.22 -11.14 -14.24
C GLY A 208 8.94 -9.78 -14.10
N ILE A 209 10.26 -9.83 -13.95
CA ILE A 209 11.12 -8.65 -13.84
C ILE A 209 12.38 -8.94 -14.63
N GLU A 210 12.72 -8.06 -15.57
CA GLU A 210 13.90 -8.18 -16.42
C GLU A 210 14.67 -6.86 -16.43
N GLU A 211 15.95 -6.89 -16.01
CA GLU A 211 16.82 -5.72 -15.99
C GLU A 211 17.92 -5.86 -17.04
N HIS A 212 17.94 -4.93 -17.99
CA HIS A 212 18.99 -4.80 -18.97
C HIS A 212 19.88 -3.61 -18.61
N ARG A 213 21.12 -3.88 -18.21
CA ARG A 213 22.12 -2.85 -17.95
C ARG A 213 23.14 -2.82 -19.08
N ARG A 214 23.35 -1.66 -19.70
CA ARG A 214 24.50 -1.52 -20.61
C ARG A 214 25.78 -1.50 -19.79
N GLN A 215 26.73 -2.36 -20.12
CA GLN A 215 28.09 -2.26 -19.58
C GLN A 215 28.70 -0.95 -20.08
N ARG A 216 29.35 -0.20 -19.18
CA ARG A 216 30.10 0.99 -19.54
C ARG A 216 31.37 0.52 -20.26
N GLU A 217 31.52 0.94 -21.52
CA GLU A 217 32.78 0.84 -22.27
C GLU A 217 33.82 1.82 -21.73
#